data_AF-A0A7X7WHG0-F1
#
_entry.id   AF-A0A7X7WHG0-F1
#
_cell.length_a   1.000
_cell.length_b   1.000
_cell.length_c   1.000
_cell.angle_alpha   90.00
_cell.angle_beta   90.00
_cell.angle_gamma   90.00
#
_symmetry.space_group_name_H-M   'P 1'
#
loop_
_entity.id
_entity.type
_entity.pdbx_description
1 polymer ?
#
loop_
_entity_poly.entity_id
_entity_poly.type
_entity_poly.pdbx_seq_one_letter_code
_entity_poly.pdbx_strand_id
1 'polypeptide(L)' 'MRYFLFRLLITAIAFLVVAKLLPGFKIDSPLALFGSALLFGLFNAFLRPLMVLLTLPLTFLTLGLFI' A
#
# COMPACT_ATOMS: atom_id res chain seq x y z
N MET A 1 -2.99 -8.62 -22.87
CA MET A 1 -4.23 -8.14 -22.22
C MET A 1 -5.12 -9.23 -21.59
N ARG A 2 -4.73 -10.51 -21.57
CA ARG A 2 -5.62 -11.62 -21.11
C ARG A 2 -5.62 -11.88 -19.59
N TYR A 3 -4.64 -11.35 -18.86
CA TYR A 3 -4.47 -11.58 -17.41
C TYR A 3 -4.79 -10.36 -16.53
N PHE A 4 -5.39 -9.31 -17.11
CA PHE A 4 -5.66 -8.07 -16.39
C PHE A 4 -6.61 -8.28 -15.20
N LEU A 5 -7.65 -9.12 -15.37
CA LEU A 5 -8.57 -9.45 -14.28
C LEU A 5 -7.88 -10.20 -13.14
N PHE A 6 -7.02 -11.17 -13.43
CA PHE A 6 -6.27 -11.90 -12.42
C PHE A 6 -5.28 -11.00 -11.67
N ARG A 7 -4.58 -10.13 -12.40
CA ARG A 7 -3.68 -9.13 -11.80
C ARG A 7 -4.45 -8.18 -10.89
N LEU A 8 -5.62 -7.72 -11.34
CA LEU A 8 -6.49 -6.84 -10.56
C LEU A 8 -6.99 -7.54 -9.28
N LEU A 9 -7.39 -8.82 -9.37
CA LEU A 9 -7.77 -9.65 -8.22
C LEU A 9 -6.63 -9.82 -7.21
N ILE A 10 -5.43 -10.19 -7.67
CA ILE A 10 -4.27 -10.37 -6.81
C ILE A 10 -3.87 -9.06 -6.13
N THR A 11 -3.89 -7.96 -6.89
CA THR A 11 -3.54 -6.63 -6.35
C THR A 11 -4.59 -6.16 -5.33
N ALA A 12 -5.88 -6.43 -5.57
CA ALA A 12 -6.95 -6.12 -4.65
C ALA A 12 -6.85 -6.92 -3.34
N ILE A 13 -6.56 -8.23 -3.42
CA ILE A 13 -6.35 -9.10 -2.25
C ILE A 13 -5.12 -8.64 -1.47
N ALA A 14 -4.01 -8.33 -2.14
CA ALA A 14 -2.81 -7.81 -1.48
C ALA A 14 -3.10 -6.51 -0.72
N PHE A 15 -3.85 -5.58 -1.33
CA PHE A 15 -4.30 -4.36 -0.67
C PHE A 15 -5.18 -4.63 0.56
N LEU A 16 -6.09 -5.61 0.47
CA LEU A 16 -6.99 -6.01 1.57
C LEU A 16 -6.21 -6.61 2.76
N VAL A 17 -5.18 -7.40 2.47
CA VAL A 17 -4.28 -7.99 3.47
C VAL A 17 -3.45 -6.91 4.15
N VAL A 18 -2.85 -5.98 3.38
CA VAL A 18 -2.11 -4.84 3.94
C VAL A 18 -3.01 -3.96 4.82
N ALA A 19 -4.24 -3.68 4.37
CA ALA A 19 -5.20 -2.89 5.14
C ALA A 19 -5.60 -3.55 6.47
N LYS A 20 -5.64 -4.89 6.53
CA LYS A 20 -5.89 -5.63 7.78
C LYS A 20 -4.64 -5.77 8.66
N LEU A 21 -3.44 -5.78 8.07
CA LEU A 21 -2.20 -5.95 8.82
C LEU A 21 -1.73 -4.68 9.52
N LEU A 22 -2.21 -3.48 9.13
CA LEU A 22 -1.93 -2.24 9.85
C LEU A 22 -2.89 -2.11 11.06
N PRO A 23 -2.46 -2.53 12.26
CA PRO A 23 -3.32 -2.66 13.42
C PRO A 23 -3.25 -1.35 14.21
N GLY A 24 -3.99 -0.35 13.76
CA GLY A 24 -4.16 0.93 14.47
C GLY A 24 -5.54 1.55 14.25
N PHE A 25 -6.38 0.89 13.47
CA PHE A 25 -7.64 1.43 12.98
C PHE A 25 -8.80 1.03 13.92
N LYS A 26 -8.88 1.63 15.10
CA LYS A 26 -10.09 1.58 15.92
C LYS A 26 -11.06 2.64 15.39
N ILE A 27 -12.12 2.19 14.74
CA ILE A 27 -13.17 3.06 14.23
C ILE A 27 -14.34 3.01 15.22
N ASP A 28 -14.45 4.03 16.06
CA ASP A 28 -15.56 4.14 17.02
C ASP A 28 -16.81 4.82 16.40
N SER A 29 -16.72 5.38 15.18
CA SER A 29 -17.83 6.10 14.53
C SER A 29 -17.67 6.20 13.00
N PRO A 30 -18.75 6.26 12.20
CA PRO A 30 -18.69 6.50 10.75
C PRO A 30 -17.91 7.77 10.36
N LEU A 31 -17.95 8.82 11.19
CA LEU A 31 -17.16 10.04 10.99
C LEU A 31 -15.67 9.82 11.23
N ALA A 32 -15.33 9.01 12.25
CA ALA A 32 -13.96 8.60 12.52
C ALA A 32 -13.41 7.75 11.37
N LEU A 33 -14.27 6.96 10.69
CA LEU A 33 -13.92 6.17 9.51
C LEU A 33 -13.45 7.06 8.35
N PHE A 34 -14.19 8.14 8.04
CA PHE A 34 -13.78 9.08 6.99
C PHE A 34 -12.50 9.84 7.34
N GLY A 35 -12.38 10.36 8.57
CA GLY A 35 -11.19 11.09 9.01
C GLY A 35 -9.94 10.21 9.02
N SER A 36 -10.06 8.98 9.52
CA SER A 36 -8.98 8.00 9.54
C SER A 36 -8.59 7.53 8.14
N ALA A 37 -9.54 7.31 7.23
CA ALA A 37 -9.24 6.97 5.83
C ALA A 37 -8.47 8.09 5.12
N LEU A 38 -8.80 9.35 5.39
CA LEU A 38 -8.14 10.51 4.81
C LEU A 38 -6.71 10.68 5.35
N LEU A 39 -6.53 10.51 6.68
CA LEU A 39 -5.21 10.49 7.31
C LEU A 39 -4.34 9.33 6.81
N PHE A 40 -4.92 8.14 6.66
CA PHE A 40 -4.20 6.97 6.17
C PHE A 40 -3.83 7.10 4.69
N GLY A 41 -4.71 7.71 3.89
CA GLY A 41 -4.42 8.06 2.49
C GLY A 41 -3.26 9.05 2.39
N LEU A 42 -3.24 10.07 3.25
CA LEU A 42 -2.13 11.02 3.33
C LEU A 42 -0.84 10.35 3.79
N PHE A 43 -0.90 9.53 4.84
CA PHE A 43 0.24 8.78 5.35
C PHE A 43 0.81 7.86 4.28
N ASN A 44 -0.02 7.11 3.55
CA ASN A 44 0.40 6.24 2.46
C ASN A 44 1.00 7.02 1.27
N ALA A 45 0.52 8.25 1.02
CA ALA A 45 1.12 9.13 0.02
C ALA A 45 2.57 9.52 0.37
N PHE A 46 2.93 9.55 1.66
CA PHE A 46 4.32 9.75 2.12
C PHE A 46 5.09 8.44 2.31
N LEU A 47 4.43 7.39 2.80
CA LEU A 47 5.06 6.09 3.08
C LEU A 47 5.52 5.41 1.80
N ARG A 48 4.72 5.47 0.74
CA ARG A 48 5.05 4.87 -0.56
C ARG A 48 6.35 5.42 -1.17
N PRO A 49 6.54 6.75 -1.32
CA PRO A 49 7.80 7.28 -1.82
C PRO A 49 8.97 7.02 -0.87
N LEU A 50 8.75 7.02 0.46
CA LEU A 50 9.80 6.70 1.42
C LEU A 50 10.30 5.25 1.25
N MET A 51 9.38 4.30 1.09
CA MET A 51 9.73 2.90 0.81
C MET A 51 10.50 2.77 -0.50
N VAL A 52 10.08 3.47 -1.56
CA VAL A 52 10.79 3.48 -2.85
C VAL A 52 12.19 4.07 -2.71
N LEU A 53 12.35 5.16 -1.95
CA LEU A 53 13.64 5.79 -1.70
C LEU A 53 14.58 4.86 -0.93
N LEU A 54 14.04 4.06 0.00
CA LEU A 54 14.80 3.11 0.80
C LEU A 54 15.18 1.85 0.00
N THR A 55 14.32 1.42 -0.93
CA THR A 55 14.60 0.28 -1.80
C THR A 55 15.45 0.67 -3.01
N LEU A 56 15.45 1.95 -3.41
CA LEU A 56 16.20 2.48 -4.56
C LEU A 56 17.68 2.08 -4.58
N PRO A 57 18.45 2.20 -3.47
CA PRO A 57 19.86 1.78 -3.42
C PRO A 57 20.02 0.28 -3.67
N LEU A 58 19.13 -0.52 -3.07
CA LEU A 58 19.08 -1.96 -3.30
C LEU A 58 18.71 -2.27 -4.76
N THR A 59 17.73 -1.59 -5.34
CA THR A 59 17.35 -1.74 -6.75
C THR A 59 18.50 -1.39 -7.69
N PHE A 60 19.27 -0.33 -7.39
CA PHE A 60 20.48 0.04 -8.12
C PHE A 60 21.58 -1.02 -7.96
N LEU A 61 21.81 -1.52 -6.74
CA LEU A 61 22.82 -2.55 -6.45
C LEU A 61 22.50 -3.87 -7.14
N THR A 62 21.21 -4.19 -7.28
CA THR A 62 20.73 -5.42 -7.92
C THR A 62 20.41 -5.23 -9.40
N LEU A 63 20.74 -4.07 -10.00
CA LEU A 63 20.44 -3.70 -11.39
C LEU A 63 18.97 -3.92 -11.80
N GLY A 64 18.03 -3.79 -10.86
CA GLY A 64 16.61 -4.00 -11.14
C GLY A 64 16.17 -5.46 -11.30
N LEU A 65 16.97 -6.46 -10.87
CA LEU A 65 16.59 -7.89 -10.92
C LEU A 65 15.34 -8.27 -10.09
N PHE A 66 14.82 -7.36 -9.26
CA PHE A 66 13.66 -7.57 -8.39
C PHE A 66 12.39 -6.81 -8.85
N ILE A 67 12.38 -6.29 -10.09
CA ILE A 67 11.22 -5.63 -10.72
C ILE A 67 10.49 -6.55 -11.69
#